data_AF-A0A7S4IPS8-F1
#
_entry.id   AF-A0A7S4IPS8-F1
#
_cell.length_a   1.000
_cell.length_b   1.000
_cell.length_c   1.000
_cell.angle_alpha   90.00
_cell.angle_beta   90.00
_cell.angle_gamma   90.00
#
_symmetry.space_group_name_H-M   'P 1'
#
loop_
_entity.id
_entity.type
_entity.pdbx_description
1 polymer ?
#
loop_
_entity_poly.entity_id
_entity_poly.type
_entity_poly.pdbx_seq_one_letter_code
_entity_poly.pdbx_strand_id
1 'polypeptide(L)'
;DGGGGGTMTTIAVVRRGVVGGGKDMDDPRGGPSLSLLVGTLPPGGEVGTFRVGGGEEGSVVPSPSSEFWRSLGKSGASSDEDVEVNDEDEDEDDDRPPSFLLFADPWSPIDAVLERIDKSASSSTKGAIVAGGISCPVAEASTVAINGRTIPRGSVAGVRLGGSAGLQAVVAQGSRAVGPTYAVTGAQGNVLTELDGQPALERLREVVEGASEEDRELINSGGLLCGVFSAPENDADAENLDEETDFLVRQVMGLVPNAGGIVVGAAQLRPGDAFRFHVRDASAAKEDLGRMVQRAEAERLFVGSEGAGRPVAAVQVSCVAR
;
A
#
# COMPACT_ATOMS: atom_id res chain seq x y z
N ASP A 1 -14.40 -6.25 -41.84
CA ASP A 1 -14.49 -5.30 -40.72
C ASP A 1 -14.17 -6.00 -39.42
N GLY A 2 -12.89 -5.93 -39.04
CA GLY A 2 -12.34 -6.60 -37.88
C GLY A 2 -12.74 -5.90 -36.59
N GLY A 3 -13.52 -6.60 -35.76
CA GLY A 3 -13.74 -6.20 -34.38
C GLY A 3 -12.49 -6.50 -33.56
N GLY A 4 -11.72 -5.46 -33.24
CA GLY A 4 -10.67 -5.53 -32.24
C GLY A 4 -11.31 -5.81 -30.89
N GLY A 5 -11.30 -7.08 -30.47
CA GLY A 5 -11.74 -7.48 -29.14
C GLY A 5 -10.75 -6.94 -28.10
N GLY A 6 -11.13 -5.86 -27.42
CA GLY A 6 -10.36 -5.39 -26.27
C GLY A 6 -10.31 -6.48 -25.21
N THR A 7 -9.11 -6.85 -24.77
CA THR A 7 -8.90 -7.80 -23.68
C THR A 7 -9.47 -7.22 -22.38
N MET A 8 -10.52 -7.86 -21.86
CA MET A 8 -11.15 -7.48 -20.61
C MET A 8 -10.45 -8.20 -19.46
N THR A 9 -9.52 -7.53 -18.80
CA THR A 9 -8.81 -8.08 -17.65
C THR A 9 -9.62 -7.88 -16.38
N THR A 10 -9.88 -8.95 -15.62
CA THR A 10 -10.59 -8.88 -14.34
C THR A 10 -9.61 -9.13 -13.19
N ILE A 11 -9.34 -8.09 -12.41
CA ILE A 11 -8.61 -8.20 -11.14
C ILE A 11 -9.58 -7.94 -10.00
N ALA A 12 -9.56 -8.82 -8.99
CA ALA A 12 -10.35 -8.60 -7.79
C ALA A 12 -9.62 -8.99 -6.51
N VAL A 13 -9.67 -8.07 -5.56
CA VAL A 13 -9.29 -8.31 -4.16
C VAL A 13 -10.55 -8.61 -3.38
N VAL A 14 -10.51 -9.63 -2.55
CA VAL A 14 -11.68 -10.09 -1.78
C VAL A 14 -11.43 -9.90 -0.27
N ARG A 15 -12.42 -9.28 0.41
CA ARG A 15 -12.52 -8.80 1.82
C ARG A 15 -11.72 -7.53 2.14
N ARG A 16 -12.27 -6.41 2.64
CA ARG A 16 -13.60 -5.97 3.16
C ARG A 16 -13.90 -4.58 2.60
N GLY A 17 -15.18 -4.28 2.37
CA GLY A 17 -15.68 -2.97 1.92
C GLY A 17 -15.49 -2.73 0.42
N VAL A 18 -16.59 -2.77 -0.34
CA VAL A 18 -16.62 -2.30 -1.74
C VAL A 18 -17.74 -1.28 -1.85
N VAL A 19 -17.43 -0.11 -2.42
CA VAL A 19 -18.43 0.90 -2.74
C VAL A 19 -19.16 0.48 -4.01
N GLY A 20 -20.38 -0.06 -3.85
CA GLY A 20 -21.27 -0.40 -4.96
C GLY A 20 -22.51 0.49 -4.92
N GLY A 21 -22.74 1.31 -5.94
CA GLY A 21 -23.92 2.19 -6.00
C GLY A 21 -23.95 3.29 -4.93
N GLY A 22 -22.78 3.74 -4.45
CA GLY A 22 -22.66 4.82 -3.46
C GLY A 22 -22.97 4.44 -2.01
N LYS A 23 -23.03 3.14 -1.70
CA LYS A 23 -23.14 2.62 -0.33
C LYS A 23 -21.98 1.71 0.01
N ASP A 24 -21.46 1.88 1.22
CA ASP A 24 -20.50 0.96 1.82
C ASP A 24 -21.23 -0.36 2.17
N MET A 25 -20.71 -1.47 1.70
CA MET A 25 -21.26 -2.82 1.90
C MET A 25 -20.42 -3.57 2.93
N ASP A 26 -20.48 -3.10 4.17
CA ASP A 26 -19.89 -3.79 5.33
C ASP A 26 -20.98 -4.66 6.00
N ASP A 27 -21.49 -5.67 5.29
CA ASP A 27 -22.48 -6.61 5.83
C ASP A 27 -21.79 -7.71 6.67
N PRO A 28 -22.01 -7.78 8.00
CA PRO A 28 -21.47 -8.84 8.85
C PRO A 28 -22.03 -10.24 8.55
N ARG A 29 -23.02 -10.37 7.65
CA ARG A 29 -23.66 -11.64 7.25
C ARG A 29 -23.51 -11.97 5.76
N GLY A 30 -22.84 -11.13 4.97
CA GLY A 30 -22.77 -11.22 3.50
C GLY A 30 -21.40 -11.68 2.98
N GLY A 31 -21.41 -12.44 1.88
CA GLY A 31 -20.25 -13.10 1.28
C GLY A 31 -19.11 -12.19 0.76
N PRO A 32 -18.11 -12.77 0.08
CA PRO A 32 -16.92 -12.06 -0.41
C PRO A 32 -17.27 -10.82 -1.24
N SER A 33 -16.70 -9.68 -0.89
CA SER A 33 -16.85 -8.41 -1.62
C SER A 33 -15.78 -8.33 -2.72
N LEU A 34 -16.20 -8.18 -3.99
CA LEU A 34 -15.37 -8.20 -5.19
C LEU A 34 -15.15 -6.77 -5.72
N SER A 35 -13.93 -6.24 -5.67
CA SER A 35 -13.59 -5.03 -6.44
C SER A 35 -13.15 -5.43 -7.84
N LEU A 36 -13.99 -5.24 -8.84
CA LEU A 36 -13.73 -5.61 -10.24
C LEU A 36 -13.09 -4.41 -10.98
N LEU A 37 -11.82 -4.48 -11.37
CA LEU A 37 -11.28 -3.53 -12.35
C LEU A 37 -11.73 -3.99 -13.74
N VAL A 38 -12.64 -3.25 -14.39
CA VAL A 38 -12.99 -3.40 -15.80
C VAL A 38 -12.78 -2.06 -16.46
N GLY A 39 -11.88 -1.99 -17.44
CA GLY A 39 -11.63 -0.78 -18.19
C GLY A 39 -11.25 -1.07 -19.62
N THR A 40 -11.65 -0.19 -20.53
CA THR A 40 -11.06 -0.10 -21.86
C THR A 40 -9.81 0.76 -21.75
N LEU A 41 -8.68 0.26 -22.25
CA LEU A 41 -7.43 1.03 -22.24
C LEU A 41 -7.48 2.18 -23.25
N PRO A 42 -6.81 3.31 -22.95
CA PRO A 42 -6.57 4.33 -23.97
C PRO A 42 -5.76 3.74 -25.14
N PRO A 43 -5.83 4.34 -26.34
CA PRO A 43 -4.99 3.92 -27.47
C PRO A 43 -3.50 3.88 -27.08
N GLY A 44 -2.83 2.76 -27.39
CA GLY A 44 -1.43 2.52 -27.01
C GLY A 44 -1.21 2.20 -25.52
N GLY A 45 -2.28 2.03 -24.73
CA GLY A 45 -2.19 1.62 -23.34
C GLY A 45 -2.08 0.11 -23.23
N GLU A 46 -1.19 -0.37 -22.37
CA GLU A 46 -0.91 -1.79 -22.19
C GLU A 46 -1.28 -2.24 -20.77
N VAL A 47 -1.87 -3.44 -20.66
CA VAL A 47 -2.13 -4.13 -19.38
C VAL A 47 -1.61 -5.55 -19.47
N GLY A 48 -0.81 -5.95 -18.48
CA GLY A 48 -0.44 -7.34 -18.24
C GLY A 48 -0.79 -7.75 -16.82
N THR A 49 -1.20 -9.01 -16.60
CA THR A 49 -1.32 -9.57 -15.25
C THR A 49 -0.24 -10.59 -15.00
N PHE A 50 0.27 -10.65 -13.79
CA PHE A 50 1.26 -11.64 -13.39
C PHE A 50 1.02 -12.13 -11.97
N ARG A 51 1.69 -13.22 -11.62
CA ARG A 51 1.67 -13.80 -10.29
C ARG A 51 3.10 -14.14 -9.86
N VAL A 52 3.40 -13.88 -8.59
CA VAL A 52 4.66 -14.30 -7.95
C VAL A 52 4.35 -15.05 -6.65
N GLY A 53 5.07 -16.13 -6.37
CA GLY A 53 4.91 -16.90 -5.13
C GLY A 53 3.68 -17.83 -5.09
N GLY A 54 3.59 -18.60 -4.00
CA GLY A 54 2.60 -19.65 -3.75
C GLY A 54 2.76 -20.91 -4.63
N GLY A 55 2.41 -22.09 -4.11
CA GLY A 55 2.50 -23.38 -4.82
C GLY A 55 3.19 -24.49 -4.01
N GLU A 56 3.19 -25.73 -4.52
CA GLU A 56 3.74 -26.93 -3.84
C GLU A 56 5.28 -26.94 -3.77
N GLU A 57 5.98 -26.23 -4.66
CA GLU A 57 7.45 -26.19 -4.72
C GLU A 57 8.10 -25.07 -3.87
N GLY A 58 7.32 -24.41 -3.01
CA GLY A 58 7.81 -23.28 -2.20
C GLY A 58 7.83 -21.97 -2.97
N SER A 59 7.77 -20.86 -2.21
CA SER A 59 7.61 -19.51 -2.76
C SER A 59 8.89 -19.00 -3.41
N VAL A 60 9.17 -19.40 -4.64
CA VAL A 60 10.32 -18.88 -5.39
C VAL A 60 9.95 -17.54 -6.03
N VAL A 61 10.54 -16.47 -5.51
CA VAL A 61 10.55 -15.15 -6.18
C VAL A 61 11.63 -15.20 -7.26
N PRO A 62 11.30 -14.96 -8.55
CA PRO A 62 12.30 -15.00 -9.63
C PRO A 62 13.47 -14.05 -9.36
N SER A 63 14.69 -14.46 -9.74
CA SER A 63 15.87 -13.60 -9.58
C SER A 63 15.69 -12.29 -10.37
N PRO A 64 16.30 -11.16 -9.96
CA PRO A 64 16.10 -9.86 -10.62
C PRO A 64 16.55 -9.85 -12.10
N SER A 65 17.42 -10.78 -12.49
CA SER A 65 17.93 -10.97 -13.85
C SER A 65 17.15 -12.01 -14.66
N SER A 66 16.02 -12.51 -14.15
CA SER A 66 15.18 -13.47 -14.86
C SER A 66 14.41 -12.81 -16.01
N GLU A 67 14.11 -13.60 -17.05
CA GLU A 67 13.27 -13.16 -18.17
C GLU A 67 11.88 -12.70 -17.70
N PHE A 68 11.40 -13.22 -16.57
CA PHE A 68 10.15 -12.77 -15.95
C PHE A 68 10.13 -11.24 -15.73
N TRP A 69 11.13 -10.68 -15.03
CA TRP A 69 11.16 -9.23 -14.76
C TRP A 69 11.51 -8.41 -15.99
N ARG A 70 12.33 -8.95 -16.91
CA ARG A 70 12.61 -8.29 -18.20
C ARG A 70 11.35 -8.17 -19.05
N SER A 71 10.54 -9.22 -19.13
CA SER A 71 9.29 -9.21 -19.89
C SER A 71 8.31 -8.18 -19.33
N LEU A 72 8.25 -8.01 -18.01
CA LEU A 72 7.44 -6.96 -17.37
C LEU A 72 7.96 -5.54 -17.63
N GLY A 73 9.20 -5.39 -18.08
CA GLY A 73 9.79 -4.11 -18.46
C GLY A 73 9.64 -3.76 -19.95
N LYS A 74 9.34 -4.71 -20.83
CA LYS A 74 9.26 -4.51 -22.29
C LYS A 74 7.85 -4.15 -22.75
N SER A 75 7.70 -3.20 -23.66
CA SER A 75 6.43 -2.94 -24.35
C SER A 75 5.88 -4.24 -25.00
N GLY A 76 4.56 -4.45 -25.02
CA GLY A 76 3.92 -5.58 -25.71
C GLY A 76 3.89 -6.93 -24.97
N ALA A 77 4.23 -7.00 -23.68
CA ALA A 77 4.20 -8.26 -22.93
C ALA A 77 2.76 -8.73 -22.63
N SER A 78 2.20 -9.56 -23.51
CA SER A 78 0.97 -10.31 -23.27
C SER A 78 1.28 -11.60 -22.49
N SER A 79 0.40 -11.98 -21.56
CA SER A 79 0.63 -13.12 -20.64
C SER A 79 0.10 -14.46 -21.13
N ASP A 80 -0.32 -14.57 -22.40
CA ASP A 80 -0.87 -15.81 -22.95
C ASP A 80 -0.05 -16.24 -24.20
N GLU A 81 0.62 -17.39 -24.09
CA GLU A 81 1.31 -18.19 -25.12
C GLU A 81 2.79 -17.86 -25.47
N ASP A 82 3.50 -18.94 -25.85
CA ASP A 82 4.95 -19.10 -25.98
C ASP A 82 5.65 -17.98 -26.78
N VAL A 83 6.70 -17.39 -26.20
CA VAL A 83 7.50 -16.32 -26.79
C VAL A 83 8.48 -16.91 -27.82
N GLU A 84 8.17 -16.81 -29.11
CA GLU A 84 9.17 -16.84 -30.18
C GLU A 84 9.77 -15.43 -30.34
N VAL A 85 11.09 -15.32 -30.15
CA VAL A 85 11.85 -14.08 -30.28
C VAL A 85 12.17 -13.85 -31.76
N ASN A 86 11.63 -12.78 -32.35
CA ASN A 86 12.18 -12.20 -33.57
C ASN A 86 13.07 -11.01 -33.16
N ASP A 87 14.37 -11.11 -33.44
CA ASP A 87 15.43 -10.15 -33.07
C ASP A 87 15.53 -8.94 -34.03
N GLU A 88 14.43 -8.50 -34.65
CA GLU A 88 14.48 -7.42 -35.64
C GLU A 88 13.29 -6.45 -35.51
N ASP A 89 13.15 -5.77 -34.37
CA ASP A 89 12.44 -4.50 -34.31
C ASP A 89 13.14 -3.60 -33.27
N GLU A 90 13.93 -2.65 -33.76
CA GLU A 90 14.37 -1.46 -33.00
C GLU A 90 13.15 -0.53 -32.85
N ASP A 91 12.15 -0.95 -32.07
CA ASP A 91 11.04 -0.06 -31.72
C ASP A 91 11.60 1.06 -30.84
N GLU A 92 11.27 2.31 -31.19
CA GLU A 92 11.49 3.49 -30.34
C GLU A 92 10.86 3.22 -28.96
N ASP A 93 11.65 2.72 -28.03
CA ASP A 93 11.22 2.41 -26.67
C ASP A 93 10.51 3.66 -26.11
N ASP A 94 9.19 3.54 -25.85
CA ASP A 94 8.46 4.49 -25.02
C ASP A 94 9.13 4.45 -23.64
N ASP A 95 10.12 5.33 -23.44
CA ASP A 95 11.08 5.41 -22.32
C ASP A 95 10.42 5.63 -20.94
N ARG A 96 9.09 5.52 -20.86
CA ARG A 96 8.32 5.68 -19.64
C ARG A 96 8.31 4.39 -18.83
N PRO A 97 8.74 4.43 -17.56
CA PRO A 97 8.74 3.25 -16.72
C PRO A 97 7.30 2.77 -16.49
N PRO A 98 7.06 1.44 -16.50
CA PRO A 98 5.74 0.91 -16.24
C PRO A 98 5.32 1.18 -14.79
N SER A 99 4.03 1.07 -14.53
CA SER A 99 3.49 1.11 -13.18
C SER A 99 2.90 -0.25 -12.80
N PHE A 100 2.90 -0.58 -11.51
CA PHE A 100 2.43 -1.87 -11.00
C PHE A 100 1.38 -1.69 -9.91
N LEU A 101 0.22 -2.35 -10.06
CA LEU A 101 -0.73 -2.58 -8.98
C LEU A 101 -0.49 -3.97 -8.40
N LEU A 102 -0.09 -4.06 -7.13
CA LEU A 102 0.20 -5.32 -6.45
C LEU A 102 -0.86 -5.64 -5.38
N PHE A 103 -1.36 -6.86 -5.39
CA PHE A 103 -2.30 -7.37 -4.39
C PHE A 103 -1.75 -8.65 -3.78
N ALA A 104 -1.45 -8.59 -2.50
CA ALA A 104 -0.67 -9.60 -1.81
C ALA A 104 -1.51 -10.38 -0.79
N ASP A 105 -1.28 -11.69 -0.78
CA ASP A 105 -1.66 -12.55 0.34
C ASP A 105 -0.76 -12.22 1.56
N PRO A 106 -1.26 -12.29 2.80
CA PRO A 106 -0.52 -11.83 3.98
C PRO A 106 0.77 -12.64 4.24
N TRP A 107 0.84 -13.87 3.71
CA TRP A 107 2.00 -14.76 3.85
C TRP A 107 2.93 -14.70 2.63
N SER A 108 2.68 -13.80 1.69
CA SER A 108 3.50 -13.64 0.51
C SER A 108 4.83 -12.95 0.83
N PRO A 109 5.91 -13.24 0.07
CA PRO A 109 7.20 -12.58 0.24
C PRO A 109 7.20 -11.19 -0.43
N ILE A 110 6.26 -10.32 -0.05
CA ILE A 110 6.05 -9.03 -0.73
C ILE A 110 7.29 -8.13 -0.69
N ASP A 111 8.03 -8.12 0.43
CA ASP A 111 9.27 -7.34 0.55
C ASP A 111 10.31 -7.78 -0.47
N ALA A 112 10.46 -9.09 -0.68
CA ALA A 112 11.35 -9.63 -1.70
C ALA A 112 10.86 -9.26 -3.10
N VAL A 113 9.55 -9.30 -3.37
CA VAL A 113 8.97 -8.88 -4.66
C VAL A 113 9.27 -7.40 -4.94
N LEU A 114 9.06 -6.52 -3.96
CA LEU A 114 9.36 -5.08 -4.07
C LEU A 114 10.86 -4.85 -4.32
N GLU A 115 11.72 -5.53 -3.56
CA GLU A 115 13.17 -5.47 -3.73
C GLU A 115 13.59 -5.93 -5.15
N ARG A 116 12.93 -6.96 -5.71
CA ARG A 116 13.21 -7.42 -7.07
C ARG A 116 12.78 -6.44 -8.14
N ILE A 117 11.63 -5.78 -7.99
CA ILE A 117 11.16 -4.75 -8.92
C ILE A 117 12.16 -3.58 -8.93
N ASP A 118 12.61 -3.15 -7.74
CA ASP A 118 13.58 -2.06 -7.59
C ASP A 118 14.96 -2.43 -8.17
N LYS A 119 15.41 -3.67 -7.96
CA LYS A 119 16.72 -4.18 -8.43
C LYS A 119 16.69 -4.85 -9.81
N SER A 120 15.57 -4.84 -10.51
CA SER A 120 15.44 -5.47 -11.82
C SER A 120 16.46 -4.87 -12.79
N ALA A 121 17.15 -5.73 -13.53
CA ALA A 121 18.21 -5.32 -14.46
C ALA A 121 17.68 -4.58 -15.70
N SER A 122 16.35 -4.49 -15.86
CA SER A 122 15.73 -3.72 -16.93
C SER A 122 15.76 -2.23 -16.58
N SER A 123 16.40 -1.41 -17.42
CA SER A 123 16.37 0.07 -17.29
C SER A 123 14.94 0.60 -17.21
N SER A 124 14.01 -0.04 -17.92
CA SER A 124 12.60 0.34 -17.95
C SER A 124 11.86 0.19 -16.62
N THR A 125 12.25 -0.68 -15.68
CA THR A 125 11.55 -0.76 -14.38
C THR A 125 12.06 0.25 -13.35
N LYS A 126 13.16 0.96 -13.66
CA LYS A 126 13.72 1.97 -12.77
C LYS A 126 12.78 3.18 -12.71
N GLY A 127 12.35 3.54 -11.50
CA GLY A 127 11.35 4.60 -11.31
C GLY A 127 9.91 4.13 -11.54
N ALA A 128 9.68 2.82 -11.65
CA ALA A 128 8.33 2.27 -11.69
C ALA A 128 7.54 2.64 -10.44
N ILE A 129 6.28 3.06 -10.65
CA ILE A 129 5.37 3.37 -9.56
C ILE A 129 4.69 2.07 -9.13
N VAL A 130 4.83 1.70 -7.85
CA VAL A 130 4.17 0.54 -7.27
C VAL A 130 3.10 1.00 -6.28
N ALA A 131 1.86 0.57 -6.49
CA ALA A 131 0.74 0.81 -5.58
C ALA A 131 -0.01 -0.49 -5.34
N GLY A 132 -0.84 -0.58 -4.30
CA GLY A 132 -1.48 -1.84 -3.99
C GLY A 132 -1.99 -2.01 -2.58
N GLY A 133 -2.25 -3.26 -2.21
CA GLY A 133 -2.71 -3.62 -0.89
C GLY A 133 -2.34 -5.05 -0.51
N ILE A 134 -2.07 -5.24 0.78
CA ILE A 134 -1.95 -6.56 1.38
C ILE A 134 -3.28 -6.87 2.05
N SER A 135 -3.83 -8.04 1.75
CA SER A 135 -5.04 -8.52 2.41
C SER A 135 -4.82 -8.74 3.91
N CYS A 136 -5.89 -8.72 4.69
CA CYS A 136 -5.80 -8.97 6.13
C CYS A 136 -5.70 -10.49 6.41
N PRO A 137 -4.85 -10.95 7.34
CA PRO A 137 -4.76 -12.36 7.73
C PRO A 137 -5.95 -12.77 8.60
N VAL A 138 -7.12 -12.99 7.98
CA VAL A 138 -8.37 -13.32 8.70
C VAL A 138 -8.69 -14.82 8.73
N ALA A 139 -7.96 -15.67 7.99
CA ALA A 139 -8.09 -17.14 7.97
C ALA A 139 -6.89 -17.80 7.28
N GLU A 140 -6.63 -19.09 7.50
CA GLU A 140 -5.58 -19.87 6.79
C GLU A 140 -5.90 -20.18 5.31
N ALA A 141 -6.69 -19.34 4.65
CA ALA A 141 -7.10 -19.50 3.26
C ALA A 141 -6.40 -18.49 2.36
N SER A 142 -6.28 -18.83 1.07
CA SER A 142 -5.89 -17.88 0.04
C SER A 142 -6.83 -16.67 -0.01
N THR A 143 -6.26 -15.47 -0.08
CA THR A 143 -7.03 -14.22 -0.06
C THR A 143 -7.05 -13.46 -1.39
N VAL A 144 -6.28 -13.94 -2.39
CA VAL A 144 -6.10 -13.26 -3.68
C VAL A 144 -6.67 -14.11 -4.83
N ALA A 145 -7.23 -13.45 -5.85
CA ALA A 145 -7.72 -14.09 -7.06
C ALA A 145 -7.38 -13.28 -8.31
N ILE A 146 -7.19 -13.97 -9.44
CA ILE A 146 -7.00 -13.36 -10.78
C ILE A 146 -8.03 -13.99 -11.72
N ASN A 147 -8.75 -13.17 -12.51
CA ASN A 147 -9.78 -13.64 -13.45
C ASN A 147 -10.80 -14.61 -12.80
N GLY A 148 -11.22 -14.29 -11.58
CA GLY A 148 -12.19 -15.09 -10.81
C GLY A 148 -11.66 -16.40 -10.23
N ARG A 149 -10.35 -16.67 -10.33
CA ARG A 149 -9.71 -17.87 -9.78
C ARG A 149 -8.82 -17.52 -8.61
N THR A 150 -9.11 -18.09 -7.45
CA THR A 150 -8.26 -17.97 -6.26
C THR A 150 -6.88 -18.54 -6.54
N ILE A 151 -5.83 -17.77 -6.22
CA ILE A 151 -4.45 -18.21 -6.36
C ILE A 151 -3.93 -18.76 -5.01
N PRO A 152 -2.98 -19.71 -5.00
CA PRO A 152 -2.41 -20.28 -3.79
C PRO A 152 -1.98 -19.25 -2.73
N ARG A 153 -2.09 -19.61 -1.45
CA ARG A 153 -1.65 -18.81 -0.32
C ARG A 153 -0.17 -18.43 -0.48
N GLY A 154 0.20 -17.24 -0.03
CA GLY A 154 1.54 -16.68 -0.21
C GLY A 154 1.82 -16.13 -1.61
N SER A 155 0.79 -15.99 -2.46
CA SER A 155 0.95 -15.36 -3.78
C SER A 155 0.79 -13.84 -3.72
N VAL A 156 1.51 -13.16 -4.62
CA VAL A 156 1.28 -11.77 -5.02
C VAL A 156 0.68 -11.79 -6.41
N ALA A 157 -0.47 -11.16 -6.60
CA ALA A 157 -1.03 -10.83 -7.91
C ALA A 157 -0.56 -9.43 -8.31
N GLY A 158 -0.13 -9.27 -9.55
CA GLY A 158 0.33 -7.99 -10.09
C GLY A 158 -0.40 -7.61 -11.36
N VAL A 159 -0.62 -6.32 -11.55
CA VAL A 159 -1.08 -5.71 -12.79
C VAL A 159 -0.02 -4.73 -13.23
N ARG A 160 0.55 -4.96 -14.41
CA ARG A 160 1.43 -4.02 -15.08
C ARG A 160 0.59 -3.08 -15.94
N LEU A 161 0.90 -1.79 -15.87
CA LEU A 161 0.43 -0.75 -16.78
C LEU A 161 1.64 -0.18 -17.53
N GLY A 162 1.53 -0.11 -18.86
CA GLY A 162 2.59 0.38 -19.74
C GLY A 162 2.06 1.15 -20.95
N GLY A 163 2.98 1.61 -21.80
CA GLY A 163 2.67 2.44 -22.96
C GLY A 163 2.03 3.76 -22.55
N SER A 164 0.87 4.09 -23.13
CA SER A 164 0.14 5.33 -22.77
C SER A 164 -0.61 5.28 -21.43
N ALA A 165 -0.55 4.16 -20.71
CA ALA A 165 -1.19 3.97 -19.40
C ALA A 165 -0.17 3.87 -18.25
N GLY A 166 -0.45 4.56 -17.14
CA GLY A 166 0.39 4.55 -15.94
C GLY A 166 -0.39 4.92 -14.69
N LEU A 167 0.29 4.95 -13.54
CA LEU A 167 -0.30 5.30 -12.25
C LEU A 167 0.26 6.61 -11.72
N GLN A 168 -0.55 7.31 -10.94
CA GLN A 168 -0.08 8.27 -9.96
C GLN A 168 -0.58 7.79 -8.61
N ALA A 169 0.35 7.45 -7.71
CA ALA A 169 0.00 6.95 -6.39
C ALA A 169 -0.20 8.10 -5.41
N VAL A 170 -1.29 8.03 -4.64
CA VAL A 170 -1.62 9.00 -3.61
C VAL A 170 -1.93 8.22 -2.33
N VAL A 171 -1.26 8.55 -1.24
CA VAL A 171 -1.47 7.92 0.07
C VAL A 171 -1.99 8.99 1.03
N ALA A 172 -3.21 8.78 1.51
CA ALA A 172 -3.76 9.51 2.65
C ALA A 172 -3.71 8.58 3.86
N GLN A 173 -3.08 8.98 4.95
CA GLN A 173 -2.97 8.18 6.18
C GLN A 173 -4.33 8.06 6.89
N GLY A 174 -5.16 9.10 6.77
CA GLY A 174 -6.53 9.09 7.28
C GLY A 174 -6.65 8.91 8.79
N SER A 175 -5.71 9.48 9.54
CA SER A 175 -5.71 9.47 11.00
C SER A 175 -5.42 10.86 11.54
N ARG A 176 -5.81 11.11 12.78
CA ARG A 176 -5.54 12.38 13.47
C ARG A 176 -4.74 12.12 14.73
N ALA A 177 -3.72 12.92 14.97
CA ALA A 177 -2.94 12.88 16.20
C ALA A 177 -3.80 13.20 17.44
N VAL A 178 -3.50 12.55 18.56
CA VAL A 178 -4.07 12.84 19.88
C VAL A 178 -2.96 12.82 20.92
N GLY A 179 -2.89 13.89 21.70
CA GLY A 179 -1.81 14.10 22.68
C GLY A 179 -0.50 14.59 22.04
N PRO A 180 0.57 14.70 22.84
CA PRO A 180 1.85 15.23 22.39
C PRO A 180 2.68 14.20 21.61
N THR A 181 3.78 14.67 21.02
CA THR A 181 4.85 13.80 20.50
C THR A 181 5.76 13.39 21.64
N TYR A 182 6.20 12.14 21.63
CA TYR A 182 7.11 11.55 22.60
C TYR A 182 8.37 11.06 21.90
N ALA A 183 9.51 11.10 22.58
CA ALA A 183 10.68 10.33 22.20
C ALA A 183 10.55 8.90 22.72
N VAL A 184 10.81 7.91 21.85
CA VAL A 184 10.97 6.52 22.29
C VAL A 184 12.26 6.43 23.09
N THR A 185 12.16 6.13 24.38
CA THR A 185 13.34 5.93 25.25
C THR A 185 13.60 4.45 25.56
N GLY A 186 12.61 3.58 25.31
CA GLY A 186 12.75 2.14 25.48
C GLY A 186 11.81 1.32 24.59
N ALA A 187 12.37 0.31 23.93
CA ALA A 187 11.62 -0.65 23.13
C ALA A 187 12.30 -2.02 23.08
N GLN A 188 11.51 -3.08 22.91
CA GLN A 188 11.96 -4.45 22.68
C GLN A 188 11.24 -5.04 21.47
N GLY A 189 11.91 -5.04 20.31
CA GLY A 189 11.28 -5.41 19.04
C GLY A 189 10.13 -4.46 18.70
N ASN A 190 8.91 -4.98 18.66
CA ASN A 190 7.68 -4.21 18.41
C ASN A 190 6.90 -3.84 19.68
N VAL A 191 7.51 -4.06 20.85
CA VAL A 191 6.94 -3.67 22.14
C VAL A 191 7.57 -2.36 22.57
N LEU A 192 6.77 -1.29 22.56
CA LEU A 192 7.13 -0.01 23.13
C LEU A 192 7.04 -0.10 24.65
N THR A 193 8.15 0.12 25.36
CA THR A 193 8.20 0.02 26.82
C THR A 193 8.24 1.37 27.50
N GLU A 194 8.90 2.36 26.88
CA GLU A 194 9.13 3.66 27.49
C GLU A 194 9.08 4.82 26.49
N LEU A 195 8.45 5.90 26.91
CA LEU A 195 8.27 7.17 26.20
C LEU A 195 8.66 8.32 27.12
N ASP A 196 9.60 9.16 26.69
CA ASP A 196 10.15 10.27 27.47
C ASP A 196 10.54 9.89 28.91
N GLY A 197 11.22 8.74 29.07
CA GLY A 197 11.66 8.29 30.38
C GLY A 197 10.57 7.67 31.25
N GLN A 198 9.34 7.50 30.76
CA GLN A 198 8.20 6.96 31.51
C GLN A 198 7.58 5.74 30.84
N PRO A 199 6.95 4.81 31.59
CA PRO A 199 6.29 3.65 31.01
C PRO A 199 5.28 4.04 29.92
N ALA A 200 5.34 3.35 28.77
CA ALA A 200 4.49 3.69 27.62
C ALA A 200 2.99 3.63 27.95
N LEU A 201 2.58 2.66 28.78
CA LEU A 201 1.21 2.53 29.24
C LEU A 201 0.76 3.69 30.15
N GLU A 202 1.67 4.31 30.88
CA GLU A 202 1.39 5.49 31.69
C GLU A 202 1.15 6.71 30.81
N ARG A 203 2.03 6.96 29.82
CA ARG A 203 1.81 8.00 28.80
C ARG A 203 0.49 7.82 28.06
N LEU A 204 0.15 6.58 27.69
CA LEU A 204 -1.14 6.30 27.09
C LEU A 204 -2.32 6.69 28.00
N ARG A 205 -2.24 6.40 29.31
CA ARG A 205 -3.29 6.82 30.25
C ARG A 205 -3.40 8.33 30.33
N GLU A 206 -2.28 9.05 30.40
CA GLU A 206 -2.27 10.52 30.38
C GLU A 206 -2.98 11.07 29.14
N VAL A 207 -2.72 10.50 27.96
CA VAL A 207 -3.36 10.89 26.70
C VAL A 207 -4.87 10.63 26.74
N VAL A 208 -5.30 9.45 27.20
CA VAL A 208 -6.73 9.12 27.31
C VAL A 208 -7.43 9.98 28.37
N GLU A 209 -6.75 10.29 29.48
CA GLU A 209 -7.30 11.11 30.55
C GLU A 209 -7.42 12.59 30.16
N GLY A 210 -6.44 13.11 29.44
CA GLY A 210 -6.41 14.48 28.90
C GLY A 210 -7.19 14.67 27.60
N ALA A 211 -7.67 13.60 26.97
CA ALA A 211 -8.43 13.64 25.72
C ALA A 211 -9.77 14.39 25.89
N SER A 212 -10.14 15.14 24.85
CA SER A 212 -11.46 15.76 24.72
C SER A 212 -12.57 14.70 24.67
N GLU A 213 -13.82 15.09 24.88
CA GLU A 213 -14.94 14.14 24.78
C GLU A 213 -15.03 13.50 23.38
N GLU A 214 -14.82 14.31 22.34
CA GLU A 214 -14.76 13.86 20.95
C GLU A 214 -13.64 12.84 20.74
N ASP A 215 -12.41 13.13 21.20
CA ASP A 215 -11.30 12.20 21.09
C ASP A 215 -11.53 10.90 21.86
N ARG A 216 -12.16 10.96 23.04
CA ARG A 216 -12.53 9.78 23.82
C ARG A 216 -13.54 8.91 23.08
N GLU A 217 -14.54 9.51 22.44
CA GLU A 217 -15.49 8.79 21.59
C GLU A 217 -14.80 8.09 20.42
N LEU A 218 -13.86 8.77 19.76
CA LEU A 218 -13.08 8.19 18.65
C LEU A 218 -12.16 7.04 19.14
N ILE A 219 -11.50 7.21 20.29
CA ILE A 219 -10.70 6.14 20.91
C ILE A 219 -11.57 4.93 21.23
N ASN A 220 -12.76 5.14 21.81
CA ASN A 220 -13.65 4.06 22.22
C ASN A 220 -14.30 3.32 21.04
N SER A 221 -14.61 4.03 19.95
CA SER A 221 -15.30 3.47 18.79
C SER A 221 -14.35 2.90 17.73
N GLY A 222 -13.20 3.53 17.50
CA GLY A 222 -12.24 3.19 16.45
C GLY A 222 -10.93 2.58 16.93
N GLY A 223 -10.65 2.65 18.24
CA GLY A 223 -9.38 2.25 18.82
C GLY A 223 -8.26 3.26 18.56
N LEU A 224 -7.06 2.94 19.06
CA LEU A 224 -5.87 3.76 18.92
C LEU A 224 -4.94 3.24 17.83
N LEU A 225 -4.35 4.19 17.12
CA LEU A 225 -3.25 4.04 16.21
C LEU A 225 -2.00 4.67 16.83
N CYS A 226 -0.84 4.39 16.24
CA CYS A 226 0.41 5.05 16.58
C CYS A 226 1.12 5.52 15.33
N GLY A 227 1.60 6.75 15.34
CA GLY A 227 2.56 7.28 14.37
C GLY A 227 3.98 7.03 14.87
N VAL A 228 4.85 6.52 14.01
CA VAL A 228 6.29 6.37 14.30
C VAL A 228 7.07 7.12 13.23
N PHE A 229 7.98 7.98 13.65
CA PHE A 229 8.92 8.67 12.77
C PHE A 229 10.35 8.29 13.17
N SER A 230 11.04 7.64 12.24
CA SER A 230 12.43 7.20 12.40
C SER A 230 13.35 8.11 11.61
N ALA A 231 14.06 9.01 12.28
CA ALA A 231 15.00 9.87 11.59
C ALA A 231 16.29 9.12 11.20
N PRO A 232 17.00 9.61 10.16
CA PRO A 232 18.38 9.20 9.89
C PRO A 232 19.27 9.53 11.09
N GLU A 233 20.36 8.77 11.28
CA GLU A 233 21.23 8.75 12.47
C GLU A 233 21.93 10.08 12.85
N ASN A 234 21.57 11.23 12.27
CA ASN A 234 22.17 12.54 12.56
C ASN A 234 21.21 13.73 12.67
N ASP A 235 19.88 13.57 12.60
CA ASP A 235 18.96 14.72 12.42
C ASP A 235 17.65 14.74 13.24
N ALA A 236 17.43 13.89 14.25
CA ALA A 236 16.22 14.02 15.09
C ALA A 236 16.48 14.50 16.50
N ASP A 237 16.17 15.78 16.72
CA ASP A 237 15.51 16.17 17.95
C ASP A 237 14.01 15.94 17.74
N ALA A 238 13.42 14.96 18.43
CA ALA A 238 11.96 14.73 18.41
C ALA A 238 11.16 16.00 18.82
N GLU A 239 11.82 16.94 19.51
CA GLU A 239 11.28 18.23 19.92
C GLU A 239 11.11 19.25 18.77
N ASN A 240 11.76 19.04 17.61
CA ASN A 240 11.72 19.95 16.46
C ASN A 240 10.83 19.46 15.31
N LEU A 241 10.03 18.42 15.53
CA LEU A 241 9.09 17.93 14.52
C LEU A 241 7.87 18.86 14.44
N ASP A 242 7.56 19.31 13.23
CA ASP A 242 6.36 20.10 12.96
C ASP A 242 5.09 19.24 13.06
N GLU A 243 3.93 19.90 13.13
CA GLU A 243 2.63 19.21 13.10
C GLU A 243 2.40 18.48 11.76
N GLU A 244 3.10 18.90 10.69
CA GLU A 244 3.01 18.37 9.33
C GLU A 244 3.94 17.17 9.08
N THR A 245 4.77 16.77 10.06
CA THR A 245 5.71 15.66 9.93
C THR A 245 4.95 14.38 9.60
N ASP A 246 5.37 13.69 8.54
CA ASP A 246 4.72 12.46 8.09
C ASP A 246 5.15 11.27 8.96
N PHE A 247 4.32 10.96 9.97
CA PHE A 247 4.51 9.77 10.79
C PHE A 247 3.98 8.53 10.07
N LEU A 248 4.75 7.44 10.14
CA LEU A 248 4.26 6.15 9.66
C LEU A 248 3.21 5.61 10.63
N VAL A 249 1.94 5.68 10.23
CA VAL A 249 0.81 5.25 11.06
C VAL A 249 0.67 3.73 11.05
N ARG A 250 0.54 3.15 12.25
CA ARG A 250 0.44 1.71 12.52
C ARG A 250 -0.63 1.43 13.56
N GLN A 251 -1.02 0.16 13.63
CA GLN A 251 -1.95 -0.33 14.64
C GLN A 251 -1.30 -0.48 16.01
N VAL A 252 -2.04 -0.12 17.06
CA VAL A 252 -1.78 -0.64 18.40
C VAL A 252 -2.41 -2.03 18.48
N MET A 253 -1.58 -3.07 18.57
CA MET A 253 -2.02 -4.47 18.54
C MET A 253 -2.42 -5.00 19.92
N GLY A 254 -1.91 -4.40 20.99
CA GLY A 254 -2.23 -4.82 22.35
C GLY A 254 -1.44 -4.09 23.40
N LEU A 255 -1.73 -4.41 24.66
CA LEU A 255 -1.07 -3.86 25.84
C LEU A 255 -0.32 -4.98 26.58
N VAL A 256 0.77 -4.64 27.25
CA VAL A 256 1.55 -5.56 28.10
C VAL A 256 1.55 -5.00 29.53
N PRO A 257 0.48 -5.20 30.32
CA PRO A 257 0.30 -4.50 31.59
C PRO A 257 1.43 -4.72 32.60
N ASN A 258 1.93 -5.95 32.70
CA ASN A 258 3.01 -6.30 33.65
C ASN A 258 4.34 -5.61 33.35
N ALA A 259 4.57 -5.25 32.08
CA ALA A 259 5.78 -4.56 31.63
C ALA A 259 5.54 -3.06 31.38
N GLY A 260 4.32 -2.56 31.59
CA GLY A 260 3.95 -1.18 31.25
C GLY A 260 4.05 -0.85 29.75
N GLY A 261 4.02 -1.87 28.89
CA GLY A 261 4.32 -1.73 27.46
C GLY A 261 3.09 -1.74 26.55
N ILE A 262 3.31 -1.35 25.30
CA ILE A 262 2.33 -1.32 24.21
C ILE A 262 2.91 -2.08 23.01
N VAL A 263 2.14 -2.99 22.44
CA VAL A 263 2.53 -3.74 21.24
C VAL A 263 2.05 -2.98 20.01
N VAL A 264 2.95 -2.66 19.08
CA VAL A 264 2.63 -1.92 17.85
C VAL A 264 2.88 -2.76 16.59
N GLY A 265 2.16 -2.45 15.51
CA GLY A 265 2.30 -3.09 14.19
C GLY A 265 3.54 -2.65 13.39
N ALA A 266 4.64 -2.32 14.08
CA ALA A 266 5.94 -2.00 13.49
C ALA A 266 6.89 -3.19 13.61
N ALA A 267 7.79 -3.37 12.64
CA ALA A 267 8.75 -4.47 12.67
C ALA A 267 9.81 -4.29 13.79
N GLN A 268 10.21 -3.05 14.05
CA GLN A 268 11.13 -2.70 15.12
C GLN A 268 10.98 -1.22 15.50
N LEU A 269 10.89 -0.95 16.80
CA LEU A 269 11.01 0.39 17.38
C LEU A 269 12.42 0.57 17.93
N ARG A 270 12.97 1.78 17.82
CA ARG A 270 14.31 2.10 18.31
C ARG A 270 14.25 3.28 19.27
N PRO A 271 15.03 3.26 20.37
CA PRO A 271 15.26 4.47 21.14
C PRO A 271 15.74 5.62 20.24
N GLY A 272 15.15 6.81 20.41
CA GLY A 272 15.37 7.98 19.55
C GLY A 272 14.34 8.16 18.43
N ASP A 273 13.54 7.15 18.09
CA ASP A 273 12.39 7.36 17.20
C ASP A 273 11.39 8.31 17.87
N ALA A 274 10.69 9.14 17.08
CA ALA A 274 9.58 9.94 17.58
C ALA A 274 8.27 9.15 17.47
N PHE A 275 7.40 9.30 18.46
CA PHE A 275 6.18 8.54 18.61
C PHE A 275 5.00 9.46 18.93
N ARG A 276 3.84 9.19 18.32
CA ARG A 276 2.60 9.91 18.62
C ARG A 276 1.41 8.95 18.62
N PHE A 277 0.43 9.20 19.48
CA PHE A 277 -0.84 8.47 19.43
C PHE A 277 -1.77 9.10 18.40
N HIS A 278 -2.54 8.27 17.72
CA HIS A 278 -3.45 8.69 16.65
C HIS A 278 -4.82 8.02 16.84
N VAL A 279 -5.87 8.66 16.34
CA VAL A 279 -7.23 8.12 16.28
C VAL A 279 -7.72 8.08 14.84
N ARG A 280 -8.75 7.27 14.64
CA ARG A 280 -9.53 7.25 13.41
C ARG A 280 -10.50 8.41 13.43
N ASP A 281 -10.37 9.29 12.46
CA ASP A 281 -11.27 10.43 12.31
C ASP A 281 -11.66 10.55 10.84
N ALA A 282 -12.95 10.38 10.56
CA ALA A 282 -13.49 10.41 9.20
C ALA A 282 -13.37 11.80 8.56
N SER A 283 -13.49 12.88 9.35
CA SER A 283 -13.33 14.25 8.88
C SER A 283 -11.88 14.51 8.51
N ALA A 284 -10.95 14.14 9.41
CA ALA A 284 -9.52 14.25 9.14
C ALA A 284 -9.10 13.40 7.93
N ALA A 285 -9.66 12.20 7.77
CA ALA A 285 -9.38 11.35 6.61
C ALA A 285 -9.88 11.94 5.29
N LYS A 286 -11.03 12.60 5.30
CA LYS A 286 -11.56 13.29 4.12
C LYS A 286 -10.69 14.50 3.75
N GLU A 287 -10.30 15.30 4.73
CA GLU A 287 -9.42 16.45 4.52
C GLU A 287 -8.03 16.02 4.03
N ASP A 288 -7.49 14.97 4.63
CA ASP A 288 -6.20 14.38 4.25
C ASP A 288 -6.21 13.88 2.80
N LEU A 289 -7.23 13.11 2.42
CA LEU A 289 -7.42 12.69 1.03
C LEU A 289 -7.55 13.88 0.08
N GLY A 290 -8.33 14.90 0.45
CA GLY A 290 -8.49 16.12 -0.35
C GLY A 290 -7.16 16.83 -0.59
N ARG A 291 -6.35 17.01 0.45
CA ARG A 291 -5.02 17.63 0.36
C ARG A 291 -4.07 16.83 -0.50
N MET A 292 -4.08 15.50 -0.35
CA MET A 292 -3.20 14.61 -1.12
C MET A 292 -3.60 14.55 -2.60
N VAL A 293 -4.90 14.60 -2.91
CA VAL A 293 -5.39 14.74 -4.30
C VAL A 293 -5.01 16.10 -4.88
N GLN A 294 -5.17 17.20 -4.15
CA GLN A 294 -4.76 18.54 -4.60
C GLN A 294 -3.26 18.62 -4.86
N ARG A 295 -2.45 18.01 -3.99
CA ARG A 295 -1.00 17.89 -4.21
C ARG A 295 -0.70 17.11 -5.48
N ALA A 296 -1.36 15.98 -5.70
CA ALA A 296 -1.21 15.18 -6.90
C ALA A 296 -1.61 15.96 -8.17
N GLU A 297 -2.69 16.74 -8.12
CA GLU A 297 -3.09 17.65 -9.21
C GLU A 297 -2.05 18.72 -9.48
N ALA A 298 -1.48 19.33 -8.43
CA ALA A 298 -0.43 20.33 -8.56
C ALA A 298 0.86 19.74 -9.16
N GLU A 299 1.28 18.56 -8.73
CA GLU A 299 2.43 17.82 -9.29
C GLU A 299 2.29 17.60 -10.80
N ARG A 300 1.07 17.30 -11.28
CA ARG A 300 0.78 17.14 -12.71
C ARG A 300 0.96 18.43 -13.51
N LEU A 301 0.76 19.59 -12.90
CA LEU A 301 0.97 20.89 -13.56
C LEU A 301 2.46 21.13 -13.85
N PHE A 302 3.37 20.63 -13.00
CA PHE A 302 4.81 20.78 -13.20
C PHE A 302 5.38 19.85 -14.26
N VAL A 303 4.77 18.67 -14.47
CA VAL A 303 5.19 17.70 -15.51
C VAL A 303 4.65 18.10 -16.90
N GLY A 304 3.66 18.99 -16.96
CA GLY A 304 3.00 19.40 -18.20
C GLY A 304 1.97 18.37 -18.69
N SER A 305 1.01 18.83 -19.51
CA SER A 305 -0.12 18.00 -19.97
C SER A 305 0.29 16.81 -20.85
N GLU A 306 1.40 16.92 -21.57
CA GLU A 306 1.92 15.86 -22.43
C GLU A 306 2.62 14.76 -21.61
N GLY A 307 3.27 15.10 -20.49
CA GLY A 307 3.98 14.15 -19.64
C GLY A 307 3.11 13.51 -18.54
N ALA A 308 2.16 14.26 -17.96
CA ALA A 308 1.29 13.74 -16.89
C ALA A 308 0.15 12.85 -17.41
N GLY A 309 -0.22 13.00 -18.69
CA GLY A 309 -1.41 12.38 -19.28
C GLY A 309 -2.72 12.93 -18.70
N ARG A 310 -3.84 12.25 -19.00
CA ARG A 310 -5.18 12.59 -18.49
C ARG A 310 -5.68 11.51 -17.51
N PRO A 311 -6.18 11.87 -16.31
CA PRO A 311 -6.83 10.89 -15.44
C PRO A 311 -8.08 10.31 -16.13
N VAL A 312 -8.15 8.99 -16.22
CA VAL A 312 -9.29 8.27 -16.82
C VAL A 312 -10.07 7.44 -15.80
N ALA A 313 -9.44 7.09 -14.67
CA ALA A 313 -10.04 6.32 -13.59
C ALA A 313 -9.30 6.63 -12.27
N ALA A 314 -9.95 6.30 -11.15
CA ALA A 314 -9.34 6.29 -9.83
C ALA A 314 -9.57 4.93 -9.16
N VAL A 315 -8.52 4.39 -8.54
CA VAL A 315 -8.59 3.15 -7.77
C VAL A 315 -8.30 3.50 -6.32
N GLN A 316 -9.25 3.24 -5.43
CA GLN A 316 -9.07 3.39 -4.00
C GLN A 316 -8.76 2.02 -3.38
N VAL A 317 -7.65 1.93 -2.66
CA VAL A 317 -7.32 0.78 -1.82
C VAL A 317 -7.39 1.25 -0.36
N SER A 318 -8.35 0.74 0.41
CA SER A 318 -8.44 0.95 1.85
C SER A 318 -7.79 -0.20 2.60
N CYS A 319 -7.02 0.12 3.62
CA CYS A 319 -6.55 -0.88 4.58
C CYS A 319 -7.70 -1.22 5.54
N VAL A 320 -7.93 -2.50 5.85
CA VAL A 320 -8.94 -2.96 6.85
C VAL A 320 -8.57 -2.50 8.27
N ALA A 321 -7.31 -2.11 8.44
CA ALA A 321 -6.81 -1.42 9.61
C ALA A 321 -7.17 0.09 9.59
N ARG A 322 -8.23 0.50 8.85
CA ARG A 322 -8.82 1.85 8.84
C ARG A 322 -10.09 1.92 9.65
#